data_AF-A0A2G5PGK2-F1
#
_entry.id   AF-A0A2G5PGK2-F1
#
_cell.length_a   1.000
_cell.length_b   1.000
_cell.length_c   1.000
_cell.angle_alpha   90.00
_cell.angle_beta   90.00
_cell.angle_gamma   90.00
#
_symmetry.space_group_name_H-M   'P 1'
#
loop_
_entity.id
_entity.type
_entity.pdbx_description
1 polymer ?
#
loop_
_entity_poly.entity_id
_entity_poly.type
_entity_poly.pdbx_seq_one_letter_code
_entity_poly.pdbx_strand_id
1 'polypeptide(L)'
;MTRFNVPPGWPPPAPGWFPDRAWAPDPAWPPAPPGWQFFVDEPAAAVRQPSVVGGWLARFAALPKPLSIGVVAVLVVSLLTLGFNRAMQPEVIVLKPVDQRGNIVYDEIDWDLRTPSIEVDCSGGWPSPFDVSGHARSCGSNADATFACFRDEDAALIACVQDPFAEELAYISATGLDEPRQPLKEDPRPLGLELSDGAQCQARTGGAWGSPTQHPDWIGYYGCRYPDDEDAFAAVWGPGDRDNGIDKGIGGWKVSVGSGEGKLKTERVTKVIYVGTT
;
A
#
# COMPACT_ATOMS: atom_id res chain seq x y z
N MET A 1 3.94 -24.44 8.55
CA MET A 1 5.38 -24.37 8.88
C MET A 1 6.03 -23.66 7.72
N THR A 2 6.84 -22.64 7.98
CA THR A 2 7.52 -21.87 6.94
C THR A 2 8.72 -22.66 6.43
N ARG A 3 8.84 -22.87 5.12
CA ARG A 3 9.98 -23.55 4.49
C ARG A 3 10.79 -22.56 3.67
N PHE A 4 12.10 -22.81 3.59
CA PHE A 4 12.97 -22.07 2.69
C PHE A 4 12.77 -22.54 1.24
N ASN A 5 12.50 -21.61 0.33
CA ASN A 5 12.25 -21.83 -1.09
C ASN A 5 13.47 -21.38 -1.91
N VAL A 6 14.29 -22.36 -2.31
CA VAL A 6 15.59 -22.16 -2.96
C VAL A 6 15.40 -21.62 -4.38
N PRO A 7 16.01 -20.48 -4.75
CA PRO A 7 15.95 -19.96 -6.11
C PRO A 7 16.51 -20.91 -7.17
N PRO A 8 16.05 -20.82 -8.43
CA PRO A 8 16.64 -21.57 -9.53
C PRO A 8 18.13 -21.26 -9.70
N GLY A 9 18.96 -22.30 -9.79
CA GLY A 9 20.42 -22.17 -9.97
C GLY A 9 21.23 -22.14 -8.67
N TRP A 10 20.59 -22.16 -7.50
CA TRP A 10 21.27 -22.28 -6.21
C TRP A 10 21.48 -23.75 -5.81
N PRO A 11 22.52 -24.08 -5.03
CA PRO A 11 22.68 -25.43 -4.51
C PRO A 11 21.56 -25.79 -3.53
N PRO A 12 21.08 -27.05 -3.52
CA PRO A 12 20.07 -27.48 -2.56
C PRO A 12 20.66 -27.47 -1.14
N PRO A 13 19.91 -26.97 -0.14
CA PRO A 13 20.37 -26.95 1.25
C PRO A 13 20.43 -28.37 1.84
N ALA A 14 21.25 -28.53 2.88
CA ALA A 14 21.33 -29.78 3.62
C ALA A 14 19.96 -30.15 4.25
N PRO A 15 19.61 -31.45 4.36
CA PRO A 15 18.36 -31.86 5.01
C PRO A 15 18.23 -31.29 6.43
N GLY A 16 17.12 -30.61 6.72
CA GLY A 16 16.85 -29.99 8.02
C GLY A 16 17.53 -28.63 8.25
N TRP A 17 18.26 -28.12 7.26
CA TRP A 17 18.85 -26.77 7.32
C TRP A 17 17.79 -25.69 7.09
N PHE A 18 17.89 -24.61 7.86
CA PHE A 18 17.08 -23.41 7.72
C PHE A 18 17.98 -22.20 8.00
N PRO A 19 17.95 -21.14 7.17
CA PRO A 19 18.83 -19.99 7.36
C PRO A 19 18.50 -19.29 8.67
N ASP A 20 19.54 -18.92 9.43
CA ASP A 20 19.37 -18.01 10.57
C ASP A 20 19.22 -16.56 10.09
N ARG A 21 18.96 -15.65 11.03
CA ARG A 21 18.69 -14.24 10.73
C ARG A 21 19.90 -13.46 10.17
N ALA A 22 21.11 -13.98 10.30
CA ALA A 22 22.35 -13.36 9.82
C ALA A 22 22.87 -14.01 8.53
N TRP A 23 22.19 -15.05 8.04
CA TRP A 23 22.58 -15.75 6.84
C TRP A 23 22.34 -14.90 5.59
N ALA A 24 23.35 -14.83 4.72
CA ALA A 24 23.28 -14.21 3.40
C ALA A 24 23.70 -15.21 2.33
N PRO A 25 23.16 -15.11 1.10
CA PRO A 25 23.57 -15.98 0.02
C PRO A 25 25.02 -15.74 -0.39
N ASP A 26 25.68 -16.79 -0.87
CA ASP A 26 27.03 -16.67 -1.42
C ASP A 26 26.99 -15.70 -2.62
N PRO A 27 27.83 -14.65 -2.66
CA PRO A 27 27.90 -13.72 -3.79
C PRO A 27 28.18 -14.38 -5.15
N ALA A 28 28.72 -15.60 -5.17
CA ALA A 28 28.94 -16.36 -6.39
C ALA A 28 27.65 -16.98 -6.97
N TRP A 29 26.54 -16.97 -6.24
CA TRP A 29 25.26 -17.50 -6.72
C TRP A 29 24.52 -16.49 -7.60
N PRO A 30 23.77 -16.95 -8.62
CA PRO A 30 22.99 -16.05 -9.46
C PRO A 30 21.94 -15.32 -8.61
N PRO A 31 21.57 -14.07 -8.95
CA PRO A 31 20.53 -13.34 -8.23
C PRO A 31 19.19 -14.08 -8.32
N ALA A 32 18.40 -14.01 -7.26
CA ALA A 32 17.04 -14.57 -7.30
C ALA A 32 16.17 -13.78 -8.30
N PRO A 33 15.19 -14.43 -8.96
CA PRO A 33 14.28 -13.74 -9.85
C PRO A 33 13.51 -12.60 -9.14
N PRO A 34 13.14 -11.52 -9.86
CA PRO A 34 12.29 -10.47 -9.30
C PRO A 34 11.01 -11.05 -8.69
N GLY A 35 10.69 -10.65 -7.45
CA GLY A 35 9.52 -11.12 -6.71
C GLY A 35 9.65 -12.53 -6.10
N TRP A 36 10.85 -13.11 -6.06
CA TRP A 36 11.06 -14.44 -5.46
C TRP A 36 10.81 -14.45 -3.95
N GLN A 37 9.95 -15.35 -3.49
CA GLN A 37 9.71 -15.58 -2.07
C GLN A 37 10.65 -16.66 -1.54
N PHE A 38 11.61 -16.26 -0.70
CA PHE A 38 12.53 -17.18 -0.03
C PHE A 38 11.89 -18.01 1.07
N PHE A 39 10.76 -17.56 1.60
CA PHE A 39 10.03 -18.22 2.67
C PHE A 39 8.60 -18.42 2.21
N VAL A 40 8.18 -19.68 2.12
CA VAL A 40 6.81 -20.03 1.76
C VAL A 40 6.21 -20.87 2.87
N ASP A 41 4.98 -20.55 3.26
CA ASP A 41 4.26 -21.38 4.22
C ASP A 41 3.80 -22.66 3.54
N GLU A 42 4.19 -23.81 4.08
CA GLU A 42 3.57 -25.05 3.63
C GLU A 42 2.12 -25.08 4.13
N PRO A 43 1.14 -25.30 3.24
CA PRO A 43 -0.21 -25.59 3.66
C PRO A 43 -0.15 -26.82 4.56
N ALA A 44 -0.74 -26.73 5.75
CA ALA A 44 -0.85 -27.85 6.66
C ALA A 44 -1.34 -29.05 5.86
N ALA A 45 -0.50 -30.08 5.75
CA ALA A 45 -0.83 -31.29 5.02
C ALA A 45 -2.20 -31.74 5.52
N ALA A 46 -3.21 -31.67 4.65
CA ALA A 46 -4.50 -32.28 4.91
C ALA A 46 -4.18 -33.71 5.38
N VAL A 47 -4.57 -34.01 6.61
CA VAL A 47 -4.36 -35.31 7.23
C VAL A 47 -4.76 -36.36 6.20
N ARG A 48 -3.76 -37.03 5.64
CA ARG A 48 -3.96 -38.22 4.81
C ARG A 48 -4.69 -39.20 5.71
N GLN A 49 -6.00 -39.31 5.53
CA GLN A 49 -6.71 -40.47 6.03
C GLN A 49 -6.03 -41.70 5.41
N PRO A 50 -5.61 -42.68 6.22
CA PRO A 50 -5.00 -43.88 5.68
C PRO A 50 -5.98 -44.54 4.71
N SER A 51 -5.50 -44.74 3.50
CA SER A 51 -6.18 -45.51 2.47
C SER A 51 -6.29 -46.94 2.99
N VAL A 52 -7.45 -47.29 3.54
CA VAL A 52 -7.79 -48.70 3.80
C VAL A 52 -8.18 -49.30 2.45
N VAL A 53 -7.17 -49.60 1.63
CA VAL A 53 -7.31 -50.51 0.49
C VAL A 53 -7.22 -51.92 1.07
N GLY A 54 -8.37 -52.55 1.30
CA GLY A 54 -8.38 -53.87 1.91
C GLY A 54 -9.78 -54.45 2.11
N GLY A 55 -10.50 -54.65 1.01
CA GLY A 55 -11.45 -55.76 0.91
C GLY A 55 -12.90 -55.48 1.32
N TRP A 56 -13.71 -54.98 0.38
CA TRP A 56 -15.13 -55.34 0.27
C TRP A 56 -15.53 -55.33 -1.20
N LEU A 57 -15.10 -56.36 -1.94
CA LEU A 57 -15.86 -56.83 -3.09
C LEU A 57 -17.14 -57.47 -2.54
N ALA A 58 -18.24 -56.73 -2.46
CA ALA A 58 -19.58 -57.30 -2.59
C ALA A 58 -20.64 -56.20 -2.65
N ARG A 59 -21.24 -56.05 -3.85
CA ARG A 59 -22.64 -55.65 -4.09
C ARG A 59 -22.93 -54.19 -3.69
N PHE A 60 -23.18 -53.28 -4.61
CA PHE A 60 -24.40 -53.22 -5.41
C PHE A 60 -24.13 -52.64 -6.81
N ALA A 61 -24.80 -53.23 -7.79
CA ALA A 61 -24.88 -52.74 -9.14
C ALA A 61 -25.79 -51.49 -9.24
N ALA A 62 -25.52 -50.71 -10.30
CA ALA A 62 -26.39 -49.74 -10.99
C ALA A 62 -26.54 -48.32 -10.42
N LEU A 63 -25.88 -47.35 -11.07
CA LEU A 63 -26.50 -46.33 -11.96
C LEU A 63 -25.43 -45.41 -12.62
N PRO A 64 -25.62 -44.88 -13.84
CA PRO A 64 -24.65 -44.04 -14.56
C PRO A 64 -25.00 -42.54 -14.53
N LYS A 65 -24.01 -41.63 -14.35
CA LYS A 65 -23.85 -40.32 -15.06
C LYS A 65 -22.70 -39.43 -14.49
N PRO A 66 -22.16 -38.49 -15.29
CA PRO A 66 -20.78 -38.02 -15.25
C PRO A 66 -20.58 -36.84 -14.29
N LEU A 67 -19.62 -36.99 -13.38
CA LEU A 67 -19.23 -35.96 -12.41
C LEU A 67 -17.79 -35.54 -12.72
N SER A 68 -17.58 -34.79 -13.81
CA SER A 68 -16.22 -34.32 -14.16
C SER A 68 -16.15 -32.97 -14.87
N ILE A 69 -17.27 -32.35 -15.24
CA ILE A 69 -17.27 -31.03 -15.91
C ILE A 69 -17.60 -29.90 -14.93
N GLY A 70 -18.53 -30.11 -13.99
CA GLY A 70 -18.98 -29.07 -13.06
C GLY A 70 -17.90 -28.55 -12.10
N VAL A 71 -17.05 -29.43 -11.57
CA VAL A 71 -15.99 -29.04 -10.62
C VAL A 71 -14.86 -28.26 -11.33
N VAL A 72 -14.49 -28.68 -12.54
CA VAL A 72 -13.46 -28.00 -13.34
C VAL A 72 -13.99 -26.64 -13.82
N ALA A 73 -15.24 -26.55 -14.27
CA ALA A 73 -15.85 -25.30 -14.69
C ALA A 73 -15.95 -24.28 -13.53
N VAL A 74 -16.33 -24.72 -12.33
CA VAL A 74 -16.38 -23.85 -11.14
C VAL A 74 -15.00 -23.35 -10.76
N LEU A 75 -13.97 -24.21 -10.75
CA LEU A 75 -12.60 -23.79 -10.44
C LEU A 75 -12.04 -22.80 -11.48
N VAL A 76 -12.29 -23.02 -12.77
CA VAL A 76 -11.86 -22.11 -13.85
C VAL A 76 -12.59 -20.76 -13.76
N VAL A 77 -13.89 -20.75 -13.49
CA VAL A 77 -14.66 -19.51 -13.30
C VAL A 77 -14.19 -18.75 -12.05
N SER A 78 -13.93 -19.43 -10.93
CA SER A 78 -13.40 -18.80 -9.72
C SER A 78 -11.99 -18.24 -9.89
N LEU A 79 -11.10 -18.95 -10.60
CA LEU A 79 -9.75 -18.47 -10.91
C LEU A 79 -9.78 -17.27 -11.88
N LEU A 80 -10.68 -17.29 -12.87
CA LEU A 80 -10.87 -16.16 -13.78
C LEU A 80 -11.43 -14.94 -13.03
N THR A 81 -12.49 -15.09 -12.22
CA THR A 81 -13.06 -13.95 -11.49
C THR A 81 -12.09 -13.35 -10.47
N LEU A 82 -11.32 -14.17 -9.75
CA LEU A 82 -10.30 -13.68 -8.82
C LEU A 82 -9.14 -12.98 -9.56
N GLY A 83 -8.69 -13.52 -10.70
CA GLY A 83 -7.63 -12.92 -11.52
C GLY A 83 -8.04 -11.60 -12.18
N PHE A 84 -9.24 -11.54 -12.76
CA PHE A 84 -9.79 -10.32 -13.36
C PHE A 84 -10.00 -9.20 -12.31
N ASN A 85 -10.49 -9.55 -11.12
CA ASN A 85 -10.68 -8.56 -10.05
C ASN A 85 -9.36 -7.94 -9.60
N ARG A 86 -8.27 -8.72 -9.53
CA ARG A 86 -6.95 -8.20 -9.12
C ARG A 86 -6.35 -7.24 -10.14
N ALA A 87 -6.61 -7.45 -11.44
CA ALA A 87 -6.13 -6.56 -12.51
C ALA A 87 -6.82 -5.18 -12.52
N MET A 88 -7.98 -5.03 -11.87
CA MET A 88 -8.73 -3.77 -11.83
C MET A 88 -8.45 -2.93 -10.57
N GLN A 89 -7.89 -3.53 -9.52
CA GLN A 89 -7.53 -2.81 -8.30
C GLN A 89 -6.25 -1.97 -8.54
N PRO A 90 -6.12 -0.82 -7.85
CA PRO A 90 -4.88 -0.06 -7.93
C PRO A 90 -3.73 -0.86 -7.32
N GLU A 91 -2.53 -0.65 -7.84
CA GLU A 91 -1.30 -1.05 -7.17
C GLU A 91 -1.17 -0.28 -5.85
N VAL A 92 -0.78 -0.97 -4.79
CA VAL A 92 -0.59 -0.36 -3.46
C VAL A 92 0.89 -0.21 -3.21
N ILE A 93 1.33 1.03 -3.07
CA ILE A 93 2.70 1.40 -2.72
C ILE A 93 2.71 1.89 -1.27
N VAL A 94 3.70 1.45 -0.49
CA VAL A 94 3.91 1.93 0.88
C VAL A 94 5.32 2.50 0.95
N LEU A 95 5.42 3.82 1.05
CA LEU A 95 6.70 4.50 1.26
C LEU A 95 7.18 4.24 2.68
N LYS A 96 8.41 3.73 2.80
CA LYS A 96 9.04 3.35 4.07
C LYS A 96 10.36 4.08 4.24
N PRO A 97 10.34 5.40 4.46
CA PRO A 97 11.57 6.19 4.55
C PRO A 97 12.39 5.86 5.80
N VAL A 98 11.79 5.22 6.80
CA VAL A 98 12.46 4.82 8.03
C VAL A 98 12.09 3.41 8.49
N ASP A 99 12.93 2.82 9.34
CA ASP A 99 12.65 1.58 10.07
C ASP A 99 11.78 1.81 11.32
N GLN A 100 11.45 0.74 12.04
CA GLN A 100 10.68 0.83 13.30
C GLN A 100 11.36 1.65 14.42
N ARG A 101 12.66 1.91 14.26
CA ARG A 101 13.49 2.70 15.17
C ARG A 101 13.57 4.16 14.76
N GLY A 102 13.14 4.50 13.55
CA GLY A 102 13.20 5.87 13.02
C GLY A 102 14.48 6.18 12.24
N ASN A 103 15.33 5.18 11.99
CA ASN A 103 16.51 5.37 11.16
C ASN A 103 16.10 5.43 9.69
N ILE A 104 16.68 6.37 8.93
CA ILE A 104 16.43 6.49 7.49
C ILE A 104 16.89 5.21 6.76
N VAL A 105 16.02 4.70 5.89
CA VAL A 105 16.26 3.52 5.06
C VAL A 105 16.45 3.97 3.60
N TYR A 106 17.59 3.60 3.02
CA TYR A 106 18.01 3.99 1.66
C TYR A 106 17.88 2.83 0.64
N ASP A 107 17.21 1.74 0.99
CA ASP A 107 17.20 0.51 0.19
C ASP A 107 16.55 0.70 -1.19
N GLU A 108 15.25 1.03 -1.21
CA GLU A 108 14.46 1.12 -2.45
C GLU A 108 14.42 2.52 -3.05
N ILE A 109 14.67 3.55 -2.24
CA ILE A 109 14.64 4.97 -2.63
C ILE A 109 15.83 5.68 -1.97
N ASP A 110 16.62 6.41 -2.76
CA ASP A 110 17.66 7.31 -2.26
C ASP A 110 17.04 8.68 -1.98
N TRP A 111 16.74 8.95 -0.71
CA TRP A 111 15.99 10.14 -0.31
C TRP A 111 16.88 11.39 -0.37
N ASP A 112 16.46 12.39 -1.14
CA ASP A 112 17.01 13.74 -1.03
C ASP A 112 16.51 14.39 0.27
N LEU A 113 17.44 14.83 1.13
CA LEU A 113 17.10 15.36 2.44
C LEU A 113 16.94 16.88 2.38
N ARG A 114 15.72 17.35 2.61
CA ARG A 114 15.46 18.78 2.80
C ARG A 114 15.39 19.12 4.27
N THR A 115 16.02 20.21 4.70
CA THR A 115 15.91 20.72 6.08
C THR A 115 15.20 22.09 6.12
N PRO A 116 13.86 22.12 6.12
CA PRO A 116 13.11 23.37 6.31
C PRO A 116 13.49 24.06 7.62
N SER A 117 13.53 25.39 7.63
CA SER A 117 13.84 26.18 8.82
C SER A 117 12.64 26.39 9.76
N ILE A 118 11.58 25.59 9.61
CA ILE A 118 10.37 25.66 10.44
C ILE A 118 10.48 24.64 11.56
N GLU A 119 10.02 24.99 12.76
CA GLU A 119 9.82 24.04 13.85
C GLU A 119 8.34 23.65 13.90
N VAL A 120 8.04 22.36 14.07
CA VAL A 120 6.66 21.84 14.15
C VAL A 120 6.34 21.27 15.52
N ASP A 121 5.11 21.49 15.99
CA ASP A 121 4.63 20.97 17.26
C ASP A 121 3.96 19.60 17.10
N CYS A 122 4.53 18.56 17.70
CA CYS A 122 3.99 17.21 17.71
C CYS A 122 3.27 16.84 19.01
N SER A 123 3.08 17.78 19.94
CA SER A 123 2.55 17.51 21.29
C SER A 123 1.11 16.99 21.32
N GLY A 124 0.37 17.17 20.22
CA GLY A 124 -0.97 16.59 20.07
C GLY A 124 -1.01 15.05 19.98
N GLY A 125 0.13 14.40 19.69
CA GLY A 125 0.21 12.95 19.58
C GLY A 125 -0.69 12.38 18.47
N TRP A 126 -0.99 13.15 17.42
CA TRP A 126 -1.95 12.74 16.40
C TRP A 126 -1.35 11.66 15.47
N PRO A 127 -2.04 10.53 15.23
CA PRO A 127 -1.58 9.55 14.26
C PRO A 127 -1.59 10.13 12.85
N SER A 128 -0.75 9.61 11.97
CA SER A 128 -0.85 9.92 10.54
C SER A 128 -2.09 9.23 9.95
N PRO A 129 -2.97 9.93 9.21
CA PRO A 129 -4.10 9.30 8.52
C PRO A 129 -3.66 8.47 7.29
N PHE A 130 -2.38 8.55 6.91
CA PHE A 130 -1.81 7.93 5.73
C PHE A 130 -1.00 6.67 6.04
N ASP A 131 -0.88 6.33 7.32
CA ASP A 131 0.03 5.32 7.80
C ASP A 131 -0.66 3.97 7.99
N VAL A 132 -0.11 2.95 7.34
CA VAL A 132 -0.58 1.57 7.42
C VAL A 132 0.22 0.71 8.41
N SER A 133 1.34 1.24 8.92
CA SER A 133 2.21 0.56 9.89
C SER A 133 1.88 0.93 11.34
N GLY A 134 1.24 2.08 11.55
CA GLY A 134 0.93 2.59 12.88
C GLY A 134 2.13 3.17 13.60
N HIS A 135 3.14 3.69 12.90
CA HIS A 135 4.36 4.33 13.43
C HIS A 135 4.52 5.82 13.08
N ALA A 136 3.83 6.33 12.07
CA ALA A 136 3.85 7.74 11.70
C ALA A 136 2.86 8.59 12.52
N ARG A 137 3.11 9.90 12.52
CA ARG A 137 2.30 10.94 13.16
C ARG A 137 2.04 12.13 12.23
N SER A 138 1.05 12.91 12.62
CA SER A 138 0.82 14.26 12.12
C SER A 138 1.33 15.26 13.16
N CYS A 139 2.04 16.29 12.73
CA CYS A 139 2.54 17.38 13.55
C CYS A 139 2.16 18.73 12.94
N GLY A 140 2.23 19.78 13.75
CA GLY A 140 2.02 21.15 13.31
C GLY A 140 0.59 21.43 12.84
N SER A 141 0.48 22.44 11.99
CA SER A 141 -0.76 22.85 11.35
C SER A 141 -0.89 22.24 9.95
N ASN A 142 -2.08 22.36 9.38
CA ASN A 142 -2.35 21.96 8.01
C ASN A 142 -1.42 22.64 6.98
N ALA A 143 -0.95 23.85 7.25
CA ALA A 143 -0.08 24.59 6.35
C ALA A 143 1.35 24.01 6.28
N ASP A 144 1.76 23.23 7.29
CA ASP A 144 3.12 22.70 7.40
C ASP A 144 3.32 21.42 6.58
N ALA A 145 2.24 20.85 6.03
CA ALA A 145 2.26 19.59 5.26
C ALA A 145 2.91 18.39 5.98
N THR A 146 2.95 18.42 7.32
CA THR A 146 3.61 17.43 8.17
C THR A 146 2.64 16.36 8.71
N PHE A 147 1.94 15.67 7.80
CA PHE A 147 0.93 14.67 8.15
C PHE A 147 1.41 13.21 8.05
N ALA A 148 2.60 12.99 7.49
CA ALA A 148 3.20 11.67 7.26
C ALA A 148 4.64 11.68 7.77
N CYS A 149 4.79 11.75 9.09
CA CYS A 149 6.07 12.01 9.73
C CYS A 149 6.49 10.92 10.71
N PHE A 150 7.78 10.65 10.77
CA PHE A 150 8.41 9.59 11.54
C PHE A 150 9.47 10.16 12.47
N ARG A 151 9.37 9.79 13.75
CA ARG A 151 10.33 10.21 14.78
C ARG A 151 11.66 9.53 14.50
N ASP A 152 12.74 10.29 14.53
CA ASP A 152 14.10 9.76 14.57
C ASP A 152 14.43 9.32 16.01
N GLU A 153 15.22 8.26 16.17
CA GLU A 153 15.60 7.72 17.48
C GLU A 153 16.43 8.73 18.30
N ASP A 154 17.25 9.55 17.64
CA ASP A 154 18.31 10.37 18.27
C ASP A 154 18.13 11.90 18.19
N ALA A 155 16.96 12.42 17.79
CA ALA A 155 16.85 13.86 17.54
C ALA A 155 15.53 14.53 17.97
N ALA A 156 15.63 15.82 18.31
CA ALA A 156 14.53 16.78 18.26
C ALA A 156 14.09 17.07 16.80
N LEU A 157 14.26 16.10 15.91
CA LEU A 157 14.02 16.18 14.47
C LEU A 157 13.02 15.08 14.08
N ILE A 158 12.28 15.33 13.02
CA ILE A 158 11.28 14.41 12.48
C ILE A 158 11.44 14.34 10.96
N ALA A 159 11.34 13.13 10.41
CA ALA A 159 11.39 12.88 8.98
C ALA A 159 9.97 12.82 8.40
N CYS A 160 9.64 13.67 7.44
CA CYS A 160 8.30 13.83 6.89
C CYS A 160 8.28 13.62 5.38
N VAL A 161 7.39 12.75 4.91
CA VAL A 161 7.05 12.64 3.48
C VAL A 161 6.05 13.76 3.16
N GLN A 162 6.54 14.85 2.57
CA GLN A 162 5.72 16.02 2.23
C GLN A 162 5.17 15.98 0.80
N ASP A 163 5.81 15.24 -0.12
CA ASP A 163 5.31 14.97 -1.46
C ASP A 163 5.50 13.46 -1.75
N PRO A 164 4.43 12.66 -1.91
CA PRO A 164 4.55 11.22 -2.13
C PRO A 164 5.09 10.84 -3.50
N PHE A 165 5.23 11.79 -4.42
CA PHE A 165 5.76 11.57 -5.76
C PHE A 165 7.19 12.08 -5.93
N ALA A 166 7.72 12.78 -4.91
CA ALA A 166 9.12 13.17 -4.85
C ALA A 166 9.93 12.13 -4.07
N GLU A 167 11.14 11.83 -4.53
CA GLU A 167 12.14 11.05 -3.79
C GLU A 167 12.84 11.95 -2.76
N GLU A 168 12.07 12.72 -1.98
CA GLU A 168 12.55 13.73 -1.05
C GLU A 168 11.92 13.57 0.34
N LEU A 169 12.73 13.70 1.38
CA LEU A 169 12.33 13.58 2.77
C LEU A 169 12.65 14.87 3.53
N ALA A 170 11.62 15.49 4.11
CA ALA A 170 11.81 16.70 4.89
C ALA A 170 12.21 16.35 6.33
N TYR A 171 13.38 16.80 6.75
CA TYR A 171 13.95 16.59 8.08
C TYR A 171 13.83 17.90 8.88
N ILE A 172 12.87 17.94 9.80
CA ILE A 172 12.32 19.17 10.37
C ILE A 172 12.51 19.16 11.90
N SER A 173 12.85 20.29 12.50
CA SER A 173 12.87 20.42 13.97
C SER A 173 11.47 20.27 14.55
N ALA A 174 11.36 19.55 15.66
CA ALA A 174 10.07 19.27 16.28
C ALA A 174 10.11 19.28 17.81
N THR A 175 9.00 19.71 18.39
CA THR A 175 8.73 19.63 19.84
C THR A 175 7.63 18.61 20.13
N GLY A 176 7.52 18.15 21.38
CA GLY A 176 6.46 17.20 21.77
C GLY A 176 6.60 15.79 21.15
N LEU A 177 7.79 15.40 20.70
CA LEU A 177 8.03 14.07 20.12
C LEU A 177 7.85 12.92 21.12
N ASP A 178 8.02 13.19 22.41
CA ASP A 178 7.83 12.20 23.48
C ASP A 178 6.37 12.00 23.86
N GLU A 179 5.46 12.86 23.39
CA GLU A 179 4.03 12.67 23.61
C GLU A 179 3.57 11.36 22.96
N PRO A 180 2.90 10.47 23.71
CA PRO A 180 2.40 9.21 23.17
C PRO A 180 1.45 9.45 22.01
N ARG A 181 1.62 8.68 20.92
CA ARG A 181 0.67 8.74 19.80
C ARG A 181 -0.67 8.15 20.21
N GLN A 182 -1.73 8.83 19.83
CA GLN A 182 -3.08 8.32 19.90
C GLN A 182 -3.29 7.24 18.84
N PRO A 183 -4.20 6.28 19.07
CA PRO A 183 -4.53 5.28 18.06
C PRO A 183 -5.28 5.92 16.87
N LEU A 184 -5.00 5.42 15.66
CA LEU A 184 -5.78 5.78 14.48
C LEU A 184 -7.20 5.19 14.63
N LYS A 185 -8.21 6.05 14.45
CA LYS A 185 -9.63 5.68 14.64
C LYS A 185 -10.33 5.28 13.36
N GLU A 186 -9.81 5.73 12.22
CA GLU A 186 -10.37 5.54 10.89
C GLU A 186 -9.43 4.66 10.06
N ASP A 187 -9.94 4.05 9.00
CA ASP A 187 -9.09 3.30 8.08
C ASP A 187 -8.07 4.25 7.42
N PRO A 188 -6.81 3.82 7.24
CA PRO A 188 -5.82 4.63 6.53
C PRO A 188 -6.31 5.01 5.13
N ARG A 189 -6.08 6.25 4.75
CA ARG A 189 -6.35 6.76 3.40
C ARG A 189 -5.06 6.98 2.62
N PRO A 190 -5.09 6.95 1.28
CA PRO A 190 -3.89 7.22 0.49
C PRO A 190 -3.36 8.65 0.72
N LEU A 191 -2.03 8.80 0.79
CA LEU A 191 -1.33 10.07 0.70
C LEU A 191 -1.26 10.56 -0.76
N GLY A 192 -1.12 9.63 -1.71
CA GLY A 192 -1.01 9.92 -3.14
C GLY A 192 -1.83 8.95 -3.98
N LEU A 193 -2.30 9.44 -5.14
CA LEU A 193 -2.99 8.66 -6.17
C LEU A 193 -2.32 8.91 -7.52
N GLU A 194 -2.11 7.85 -8.32
CA GLU A 194 -1.81 7.97 -9.75
C GLU A 194 -3.06 7.58 -10.54
N LEU A 195 -3.49 8.41 -11.49
CA LEU A 195 -4.69 8.19 -12.28
C LEU A 195 -4.38 7.58 -13.66
N SER A 196 -5.39 7.02 -14.33
CA SER A 196 -5.24 6.38 -15.64
C SER A 196 -4.77 7.28 -16.78
N ASP A 197 -4.94 8.60 -16.61
CA ASP A 197 -4.48 9.64 -17.52
C ASP A 197 -3.09 10.19 -17.16
N GLY A 198 -2.42 9.60 -16.16
CA GLY A 198 -1.10 10.01 -15.69
C GLY A 198 -1.11 11.12 -14.63
N ALA A 199 -2.28 11.61 -14.20
CA ALA A 199 -2.33 12.62 -13.15
C ALA A 199 -1.78 12.07 -11.82
N GLN A 200 -0.96 12.86 -11.14
CA GLN A 200 -0.46 12.59 -9.79
C GLN A 200 -1.20 13.49 -8.81
N CYS A 201 -2.00 12.87 -7.93
CA CYS A 201 -2.87 13.57 -7.01
C CYS A 201 -2.46 13.35 -5.56
N GLN A 202 -2.06 14.41 -4.87
CA GLN A 202 -1.66 14.38 -3.47
C GLN A 202 -2.83 14.74 -2.56
N ALA A 203 -2.96 14.04 -1.42
CA ALA A 203 -3.98 14.34 -0.42
C ALA A 203 -3.91 15.80 0.02
N ARG A 204 -5.08 16.42 0.18
CA ARG A 204 -5.17 17.82 0.58
C ARG A 204 -4.67 18.00 2.01
N THR A 205 -3.51 18.62 2.14
CA THR A 205 -2.87 18.93 3.42
C THR A 205 -3.23 20.33 3.90
N GLY A 206 -3.56 21.28 3.02
CA GLY A 206 -3.93 22.65 3.38
C GLY A 206 -4.59 23.47 2.26
N GLY A 207 -4.68 24.78 2.44
CA GLY A 207 -5.17 25.74 1.45
C GLY A 207 -6.68 26.00 1.46
N ALA A 208 -7.05 27.22 1.06
CA ALA A 208 -8.44 27.62 0.84
C ALA A 208 -8.89 27.19 -0.56
N TRP A 209 -9.80 26.22 -0.63
CA TRP A 209 -10.31 25.69 -1.88
C TRP A 209 -11.80 25.98 -1.97
N GLY A 210 -12.27 26.38 -3.15
CA GLY A 210 -13.70 26.44 -3.44
C GLY A 210 -14.30 25.06 -3.68
N SER A 211 -15.59 25.05 -4.01
CA SER A 211 -16.31 23.86 -4.49
C SER A 211 -16.34 23.85 -6.02
N PRO A 212 -16.47 22.69 -6.68
CA PRO A 212 -16.60 22.63 -8.12
C PRO A 212 -17.97 23.17 -8.56
N THR A 213 -18.01 23.94 -9.65
CA THR A 213 -19.25 24.57 -10.17
C THR A 213 -20.35 23.54 -10.45
N GLN A 214 -19.99 22.32 -10.87
CA GLN A 214 -20.95 21.25 -11.15
C GLN A 214 -21.59 20.66 -9.88
N HIS A 215 -20.88 20.72 -8.75
CA HIS A 215 -21.33 20.17 -7.46
C HIS A 215 -20.90 21.11 -6.31
N PRO A 216 -21.65 22.19 -6.05
CA PRO A 216 -21.27 23.20 -5.07
C PRO A 216 -21.17 22.70 -3.62
N ASP A 217 -21.76 21.54 -3.33
CA ASP A 217 -21.74 20.84 -2.05
C ASP A 217 -20.54 19.88 -1.89
N TRP A 218 -19.78 19.64 -2.95
CA TRP A 218 -18.61 18.76 -2.91
C TRP A 218 -17.38 19.50 -2.38
N ILE A 219 -16.47 18.71 -1.81
CA ILE A 219 -15.18 19.18 -1.30
C ILE A 219 -14.04 18.56 -2.09
N GLY A 220 -12.90 19.27 -2.10
CA GLY A 220 -11.66 18.78 -2.70
C GLY A 220 -10.88 17.93 -1.70
N TYR A 221 -10.48 16.73 -2.16
CA TYR A 221 -9.77 15.73 -1.36
C TYR A 221 -8.30 15.57 -1.74
N TYR A 222 -7.97 15.69 -3.03
CA TYR A 222 -6.61 15.59 -3.54
C TYR A 222 -6.36 16.69 -4.56
N GLY A 223 -5.14 17.25 -4.56
CA GLY A 223 -4.67 18.20 -5.57
C GLY A 223 -3.85 17.47 -6.60
N CYS A 224 -4.18 17.66 -7.87
CA CYS A 224 -3.61 16.91 -8.98
C CYS A 224 -2.69 17.81 -9.80
N ARG A 225 -1.55 17.24 -10.19
CA ARG A 225 -0.63 17.78 -11.19
C ARG A 225 -0.59 16.84 -12.38
N TYR A 226 -0.44 17.40 -13.57
CA TYR A 226 -0.24 16.63 -14.80
C TYR A 226 1.21 16.80 -15.25
N PRO A 227 1.90 15.71 -15.63
CA PRO A 227 3.29 15.80 -16.12
C PRO A 227 3.45 16.71 -17.34
N ASP A 228 2.41 16.81 -18.18
CA ASP A 228 2.43 17.61 -19.41
C ASP A 228 1.87 19.04 -19.23
N ASP A 229 1.31 19.37 -18.05
CA ASP A 229 0.70 20.67 -17.74
C ASP A 229 0.67 20.91 -16.22
N GLU A 230 1.80 21.34 -15.67
CA GLU A 230 1.98 21.51 -14.21
C GLU A 230 1.20 22.70 -13.64
N ASP A 231 0.84 23.69 -14.48
CA ASP A 231 0.14 24.91 -14.06
C ASP A 231 -1.39 24.71 -13.98
N ALA A 232 -1.92 23.66 -14.61
CA ALA A 232 -3.34 23.35 -14.59
C ALA A 232 -3.77 22.78 -13.23
N PHE A 233 -4.36 23.64 -12.39
CA PHE A 233 -5.00 23.17 -11.16
C PHE A 233 -6.17 22.22 -11.46
N ALA A 234 -6.04 20.98 -11.00
CA ALA A 234 -7.11 20.02 -10.92
C ALA A 234 -7.17 19.41 -9.52
N ALA A 235 -8.34 18.87 -9.18
CA ALA A 235 -8.53 18.22 -7.91
C ALA A 235 -9.46 17.02 -8.05
N VAL A 236 -9.29 16.06 -7.14
CA VAL A 236 -10.29 15.03 -6.88
C VAL A 236 -11.37 15.62 -6.00
N TRP A 237 -12.59 15.59 -6.52
CA TRP A 237 -13.79 16.13 -5.88
C TRP A 237 -14.74 15.01 -5.48
N GLY A 238 -15.43 15.19 -4.35
CA GLY A 238 -16.49 14.29 -3.94
C GLY A 238 -17.36 14.87 -2.82
N PRO A 239 -18.49 14.22 -2.50
CA PRO A 239 -19.31 14.62 -1.36
C PRO A 239 -18.55 14.41 -0.05
N GLY A 240 -18.85 15.22 0.97
CA GLY A 240 -18.10 15.29 2.24
C GLY A 240 -18.16 14.03 3.13
N ASP A 241 -18.99 13.06 2.78
CA ASP A 241 -19.24 11.81 3.51
C ASP A 241 -18.66 10.56 2.82
N ARG A 242 -18.08 10.72 1.62
CA ARG A 242 -17.61 9.60 0.80
C ARG A 242 -16.10 9.44 0.90
N ASP A 243 -15.66 8.30 1.43
CA ASP A 243 -14.29 7.73 1.51
C ASP A 243 -13.20 8.52 0.77
N ASN A 244 -12.92 9.74 1.26
CA ASN A 244 -11.95 10.67 0.70
C ASN A 244 -12.13 10.97 -0.81
N GLY A 245 -13.36 10.99 -1.32
CA GLY A 245 -13.66 11.25 -2.74
C GLY A 245 -13.39 10.06 -3.67
N ILE A 246 -13.11 8.88 -3.12
CA ILE A 246 -12.78 7.67 -3.89
C ILE A 246 -14.00 6.74 -3.95
N ASP A 247 -14.40 6.36 -5.16
CA ASP A 247 -15.41 5.33 -5.42
C ASP A 247 -14.72 3.96 -5.55
N LYS A 248 -14.68 3.21 -4.44
CA LYS A 248 -14.05 1.88 -4.37
C LYS A 248 -15.07 0.80 -4.76
N GLY A 249 -14.69 -0.09 -5.67
CA GLY A 249 -15.56 -1.20 -6.07
C GLY A 249 -14.82 -2.40 -6.64
N ILE A 250 -15.58 -3.45 -6.94
CA ILE A 250 -15.05 -4.69 -7.54
C ILE A 250 -14.39 -4.44 -8.91
N GLY A 251 -14.91 -3.47 -9.65
CA GLY A 251 -14.36 -3.02 -10.93
C GLY A 251 -13.22 -2.00 -10.80
N GLY A 252 -12.54 -1.96 -9.65
CA GLY A 252 -11.47 -1.00 -9.38
C GLY A 252 -11.95 0.28 -8.72
N TRP A 253 -10.99 1.17 -8.46
CA TRP A 253 -11.21 2.44 -7.78
C TRP A 253 -11.31 3.56 -8.82
N LYS A 254 -12.22 4.51 -8.58
CA LYS A 254 -12.46 5.65 -9.46
C LYS A 254 -12.59 6.94 -8.68
N VAL A 255 -12.31 8.07 -9.32
CA VAL A 255 -12.44 9.40 -8.75
C VAL A 255 -13.09 10.35 -9.76
N SER A 256 -13.74 11.39 -9.26
CA SER A 256 -14.19 12.52 -10.08
C SER A 256 -13.12 13.61 -10.02
N VAL A 257 -12.48 13.91 -11.16
CA VAL A 257 -11.34 14.83 -11.24
C VAL A 257 -11.59 15.94 -12.26
N GLY A 258 -11.07 17.12 -12.01
CA GLY A 258 -11.12 18.26 -12.93
C GLY A 258 -10.80 19.58 -12.23
N SER A 259 -10.80 20.68 -12.99
CA SER A 259 -10.73 22.02 -12.40
C SER A 259 -12.03 22.35 -11.66
N GLY A 260 -11.98 23.34 -10.77
CA GLY A 260 -13.18 23.79 -10.05
C GLY A 260 -14.27 24.36 -10.96
N GLU A 261 -13.90 25.04 -12.04
CA GLU A 261 -14.85 25.66 -12.97
C GLU A 261 -15.17 24.78 -14.19
N GLY A 262 -14.36 23.76 -14.45
CA GLY A 262 -14.44 22.91 -15.62
C GLY A 262 -15.38 21.71 -15.46
N LYS A 263 -15.46 20.90 -16.52
CA LYS A 263 -16.20 19.65 -16.49
C LYS A 263 -15.42 18.60 -15.70
N LEU A 264 -16.07 17.98 -14.72
CA LEU A 264 -15.50 16.84 -14.02
C LEU A 264 -15.57 15.60 -14.91
N LYS A 265 -14.50 14.82 -14.88
CA LYS A 265 -14.40 13.52 -15.54
C LYS A 265 -14.16 12.43 -14.51
N THR A 266 -14.59 11.21 -14.83
CA THR A 266 -14.30 10.04 -14.02
C THR A 266 -13.02 9.39 -14.51
N GLU A 267 -12.04 9.28 -13.63
CA GLU A 267 -10.77 8.61 -13.91
C GLU A 267 -10.57 7.40 -13.00
N ARG A 268 -9.86 6.39 -13.51
CA ARG A 268 -9.52 5.21 -12.73
C ARG A 268 -8.26 5.49 -11.92
N VAL A 269 -8.24 5.04 -10.68
CA VAL A 269 -7.02 5.04 -9.85
C VAL A 269 -6.16 3.83 -10.24
N THR A 270 -4.92 4.08 -10.62
CA THR A 270 -3.95 3.06 -11.04
C THR A 270 -3.00 2.67 -9.91
N LYS A 271 -2.59 3.65 -9.09
CA LYS A 271 -1.76 3.44 -7.91
C LYS A 271 -2.29 4.23 -6.73
N VAL A 272 -2.10 3.70 -5.54
CA VAL A 272 -2.34 4.37 -4.27
C VAL A 272 -1.08 4.29 -3.43
N ILE A 273 -0.70 5.43 -2.85
CA ILE A 273 0.54 5.58 -2.08
C ILE A 273 0.16 5.83 -0.63
N TYR A 274 0.64 4.98 0.25
CA TYR A 274 0.58 5.10 1.70
C TYR A 274 1.98 5.31 2.26
N VAL A 275 2.08 5.58 3.56
CA VAL A 275 3.35 5.57 4.27
C VAL A 275 3.37 4.47 5.33
N GLY A 276 4.55 4.07 5.75
CA GLY A 276 4.75 3.14 6.85
C GLY A 276 6.22 2.99 7.19
N THR A 277 6.53 1.96 7.97
CA THR A 277 7.91 1.57 8.29
C THR A 277 8.23 0.19 7.71
N THR A 278 9.52 -0.11 7.61
CA THR A 278 10.02 -1.45 7.26
C THR A 278 10.03 -2.38 8.48
#